data_AF-A0A6P7HXN3-F1
#
_entry.id   AF-A0A6P7HXN3-F1
#
_cell.length_a   1.000
_cell.length_b   1.000
_cell.length_c   1.000
_cell.angle_alpha   90.00
_cell.angle_beta   90.00
_cell.angle_gamma   90.00
#
_symmetry.space_group_name_H-M   'P 1'
#
loop_
_entity.id
_entity.type
_entity.pdbx_description
1 polymer ?
#
loop_
_entity_poly.entity_id
_entity_poly.type
_entity_poly.pdbx_seq_one_letter_code
_entity_poly.pdbx_strand_id
1 'polypeptide(L)'
;MDRKQCCVKLSVQPSRGLVDEKFVVLVQNAFPGFQLTIHTHHQCEDGHSWEAFGHYTADATGTVNVSEDPSLGGTYSETEPMGLLWSLRPVPGSKPGLLRCAVCINGTHVQPIDGFLEELIGYFKKNADKIRFSKEEEVIFRDLPLPIPTDRSLKVDVGQLQCPLLLIVGEDDQNWPSYESAQDMKEMMERAGNSHLLTVLSYPNTGHLIEPPYMPHSRASTFHPVRSASPSMALWGGQTVEHSHAQEDSWKKMLAFLRENLYGGADPGARSISHL
;
A
#
# COMPACT_ATOMS: atom_id res chain seq x y z
N MET A 1 32.28 -16.02 -47.56
CA MET A 1 31.50 -16.75 -46.54
C MET A 1 30.24 -15.95 -46.29
N ASP A 2 29.11 -16.40 -46.83
CA ASP A 2 27.80 -15.77 -46.61
C ASP A 2 27.43 -15.88 -45.13
N ARG A 3 27.30 -14.74 -44.45
CA ARG A 3 26.64 -14.69 -43.15
C ARG A 3 25.15 -14.91 -43.41
N LYS A 4 24.68 -16.15 -43.33
CA LYS A 4 23.23 -16.43 -43.25
C LYS A 4 22.68 -15.65 -42.06
N GLN A 5 21.89 -14.62 -42.34
CA GLN A 5 21.25 -13.82 -41.31
C GLN A 5 20.18 -14.69 -40.63
N CYS A 6 20.41 -14.99 -39.35
CA CYS A 6 19.48 -15.74 -38.52
C CYS A 6 18.33 -14.81 -38.11
N CYS A 7 17.11 -15.11 -38.56
CA CYS A 7 15.91 -14.34 -38.20
C CYS A 7 15.21 -15.05 -37.02
N VAL A 8 15.68 -14.76 -35.81
CA VAL A 8 15.08 -15.27 -34.57
C VAL A 8 13.68 -14.68 -34.40
N LYS A 9 12.71 -15.51 -34.03
CA LYS A 9 11.31 -15.12 -33.77
C LYS A 9 11.00 -15.27 -32.29
N LEU A 10 10.60 -14.18 -31.65
CA LEU A 10 10.09 -14.17 -30.27
C LEU A 10 8.57 -14.09 -30.30
N SER A 11 7.89 -14.92 -29.51
CA SER A 11 6.43 -14.89 -29.36
C SER A 11 6.00 -15.13 -27.92
N VAL A 12 4.92 -14.47 -27.51
CA VAL A 12 4.32 -14.59 -26.17
C VAL A 12 2.84 -14.93 -26.29
N GLN A 13 2.36 -15.90 -25.52
CA GLN A 13 0.94 -16.31 -25.51
C GLN A 13 0.41 -16.53 -24.09
N PRO A 14 -0.70 -15.89 -23.70
CA PRO A 14 -1.43 -14.86 -24.47
C PRO A 14 -0.59 -13.58 -24.60
N SER A 15 -0.84 -12.79 -25.66
CA SER A 15 -0.13 -11.51 -25.86
C SER A 15 -0.65 -10.38 -24.96
N ARG A 16 -1.75 -10.63 -24.25
CA ARG A 16 -2.36 -9.76 -23.25
C ARG A 16 -3.08 -10.63 -22.22
N GLY A 17 -2.89 -10.34 -20.95
CA GLY A 17 -3.52 -11.04 -19.84
C GLY A 17 -3.50 -10.18 -18.58
N LEU A 18 -4.12 -10.68 -17.52
CA LEU A 18 -4.02 -10.09 -16.18
C LEU A 18 -2.68 -10.47 -15.53
N VAL A 19 -2.26 -9.72 -14.50
CA VAL A 19 -0.95 -9.92 -13.84
C VAL A 19 -0.83 -11.30 -13.15
N ASP A 20 -1.96 -11.91 -12.81
CA ASP A 20 -2.09 -13.22 -12.18
C ASP A 20 -2.25 -14.37 -13.19
N GLU A 21 -2.29 -14.07 -14.49
CA GLU A 21 -2.37 -15.07 -15.56
C GLU A 21 -0.97 -15.52 -16.03
N LYS A 22 -0.82 -16.82 -16.29
CA LYS A 22 0.42 -17.38 -16.86
C LYS A 22 0.51 -17.09 -18.36
N PHE A 23 1.72 -16.84 -18.84
CA PHE A 23 2.04 -16.74 -20.26
C PHE A 23 3.25 -17.60 -20.62
N VAL A 24 3.34 -17.97 -21.90
CA VAL A 24 4.45 -18.75 -22.46
C VAL A 24 5.26 -17.85 -23.37
N VAL A 25 6.59 -17.85 -23.20
CA VAL A 25 7.53 -17.15 -24.08
C VAL A 25 8.31 -18.17 -24.89
N LEU A 26 8.21 -18.07 -26.21
CA LEU A 26 8.89 -18.94 -27.16
C LEU A 26 9.85 -18.15 -28.03
N VAL A 27 11.07 -18.66 -28.18
CA VAL A 27 12.04 -18.23 -29.18
C VAL A 27 12.18 -19.33 -30.21
N GLN A 28 12.09 -19.00 -31.50
CA GLN A 28 12.18 -19.94 -32.61
C GLN A 28 13.18 -19.45 -33.66
N ASN A 29 13.62 -20.35 -34.55
CA ASN A 29 14.57 -20.08 -35.64
C ASN A 29 15.96 -19.64 -35.17
N ALA A 30 16.38 -19.96 -33.94
CA ALA A 30 17.78 -19.83 -33.53
C ALA A 30 18.64 -20.93 -34.17
N PHE A 31 19.96 -20.80 -34.11
CA PHE A 31 20.82 -21.94 -34.46
C PHE A 31 20.74 -23.00 -33.36
N PRO A 32 20.80 -24.30 -33.69
CA PRO A 32 20.87 -25.34 -32.68
C PRO A 32 22.05 -25.14 -31.72
N GLY A 33 21.80 -25.23 -30.41
CA GLY A 33 22.81 -24.99 -29.37
C GLY A 33 23.22 -23.52 -29.20
N PHE A 34 22.52 -22.58 -29.85
CA PHE A 34 22.83 -21.15 -29.73
C PHE A 34 22.45 -20.63 -28.35
N GLN A 35 23.40 -19.98 -27.68
CA GLN A 35 23.17 -19.33 -26.40
C GLN A 35 22.56 -17.95 -26.61
N LEU A 36 21.48 -17.65 -25.90
CA LEU A 36 20.77 -16.39 -26.00
C LEU A 36 20.32 -15.90 -24.62
N THR A 37 20.05 -14.60 -24.53
CA THR A 37 19.48 -13.97 -23.34
C THR A 37 18.10 -13.45 -23.70
N ILE A 38 17.10 -13.80 -22.89
CA ILE A 38 15.76 -13.24 -23.00
C ILE A 38 15.65 -12.17 -21.92
N HIS A 39 15.42 -10.92 -22.35
CA HIS A 39 15.34 -9.74 -21.48
C HIS A 39 13.91 -9.21 -21.45
N THR A 40 13.43 -8.91 -20.25
CA THR A 40 12.14 -8.24 -20.02
C THR A 40 12.42 -6.86 -19.45
N HIS A 41 11.73 -5.86 -19.98
CA HIS A 41 11.82 -4.47 -19.55
C HIS A 41 10.41 -3.93 -19.32
N HIS A 42 10.14 -3.47 -18.10
CA HIS A 42 8.89 -2.82 -17.73
C HIS A 42 9.16 -1.35 -17.44
N GLN A 43 8.53 -0.48 -18.22
CA GLN A 43 8.60 0.97 -18.02
C GLN A 43 7.37 1.42 -17.25
N CYS A 44 7.58 1.97 -16.06
CA CYS A 44 6.53 2.58 -15.26
C CYS A 44 6.22 3.99 -15.78
N GLU A 45 4.99 4.45 -15.55
CA GLU A 45 4.51 5.78 -15.95
C GLU A 45 5.25 6.93 -15.23
N ASP A 46 5.85 6.65 -14.08
CA ASP A 46 6.66 7.60 -13.30
C ASP A 46 8.11 7.73 -13.79
N GLY A 47 8.44 7.08 -14.91
CA GLY A 47 9.78 7.09 -15.51
C GLY A 47 10.76 6.12 -14.85
N HIS A 48 10.31 5.28 -13.90
CA HIS A 48 11.11 4.17 -13.39
C HIS A 48 11.06 2.98 -14.35
N SER A 49 12.07 2.13 -14.27
CA SER A 49 12.13 0.94 -15.11
C SER A 49 12.62 -0.26 -14.32
N TRP A 50 12.06 -1.41 -14.66
CA TRP A 50 12.38 -2.68 -14.05
C TRP A 50 12.87 -3.63 -15.14
N GLU A 51 13.87 -4.43 -14.81
CA GLU A 51 14.43 -5.41 -15.73
C GLU A 51 14.54 -6.80 -15.10
N ALA A 52 14.42 -7.81 -15.94
CA ALA A 52 14.70 -9.20 -15.62
C ALA A 52 15.31 -9.86 -16.86
N PHE A 53 16.16 -10.87 -16.66
CA PHE A 53 16.69 -11.66 -17.76
C PHE A 53 17.06 -13.06 -17.34
N GLY A 54 16.89 -14.00 -18.28
CA GLY A 54 17.35 -15.38 -18.17
C GLY A 54 18.26 -15.75 -19.34
N HIS A 55 19.25 -16.60 -19.08
CA HIS A 55 20.16 -17.14 -20.08
C HIS A 55 19.70 -18.53 -20.52
N TYR A 56 19.60 -18.76 -21.82
CA TYR A 56 19.06 -19.98 -22.40
C TYR A 56 19.95 -20.53 -23.51
N THR A 57 19.83 -21.82 -23.78
CA THR A 57 20.46 -22.47 -24.92
C THR A 57 19.37 -23.07 -25.79
N ALA A 58 19.35 -22.71 -27.08
CA ALA A 58 18.40 -23.25 -28.03
C ALA A 58 18.59 -24.76 -28.23
N ASP A 59 17.49 -25.49 -28.29
CA ASP A 59 17.47 -26.93 -28.50
C ASP A 59 18.00 -27.35 -29.88
N ALA A 60 17.94 -28.64 -30.20
CA ALA A 60 18.39 -29.17 -31.49
C ALA A 60 17.58 -28.62 -32.69
N THR A 61 16.39 -28.07 -32.44
CA THR A 61 15.50 -27.47 -33.45
C THR A 61 15.71 -25.95 -33.59
N GLY A 62 16.51 -25.34 -32.72
CA GLY A 62 16.68 -23.89 -32.68
C GLY A 62 15.56 -23.18 -31.90
N THR A 63 14.96 -23.86 -30.93
CA THR A 63 13.85 -23.36 -30.11
C THR A 63 14.27 -23.19 -28.65
N VAL A 64 13.70 -22.19 -27.97
CA VAL A 64 13.69 -22.07 -26.50
C VAL A 64 12.24 -21.87 -26.05
N ASN A 65 11.79 -22.67 -25.09
CA ASN A 65 10.54 -22.49 -24.36
C ASN A 65 10.85 -22.08 -22.92
N VAL A 66 10.64 -20.82 -22.57
CA VAL A 66 10.96 -20.27 -21.23
C VAL A 66 10.23 -21.00 -20.10
N SER A 67 9.07 -21.59 -20.38
CA SER A 67 8.27 -22.31 -19.38
C SER A 67 8.79 -23.72 -19.08
N GLU A 68 9.66 -24.27 -19.92
CA GLU A 68 10.12 -25.66 -19.84
C GLU A 68 11.65 -25.76 -19.74
N ASP A 69 12.36 -24.91 -20.48
CA ASP A 69 13.81 -24.88 -20.49
C ASP A 69 14.36 -24.14 -19.26
N PRO A 70 15.42 -24.67 -18.61
CA PRO A 70 16.00 -24.02 -17.45
C PRO A 70 16.78 -22.76 -17.84
N SER A 71 16.61 -21.69 -17.06
CA SER A 71 17.53 -20.56 -17.11
C SER A 71 18.89 -20.97 -16.53
N LEU A 72 19.96 -20.75 -17.28
CA LEU A 72 21.34 -21.02 -16.89
C LEU A 72 21.95 -19.92 -16.01
N GLY A 73 21.18 -18.87 -15.73
CA GLY A 73 21.56 -17.74 -14.88
C GLY A 73 20.88 -16.44 -15.31
N GLY A 74 21.15 -15.38 -14.57
CA GLY A 74 20.57 -14.06 -14.79
C GLY A 74 19.94 -13.53 -13.51
N THR A 75 18.73 -12.99 -13.60
CA THR A 75 17.95 -12.59 -12.41
C THR A 75 17.26 -13.77 -11.72
N TYR A 76 17.23 -14.95 -12.37
CA TYR A 76 16.78 -16.23 -11.84
C TYR A 76 17.48 -17.39 -12.57
N SER A 77 17.40 -18.59 -12.01
CA SER A 77 17.93 -19.84 -12.59
C SER A 77 16.86 -20.94 -12.54
N GLU A 78 17.13 -22.08 -13.19
CA GLU A 78 16.24 -23.25 -13.25
C GLU A 78 14.97 -23.01 -14.09
N THR A 79 14.09 -24.02 -14.14
CA THR A 79 12.82 -23.97 -14.86
C THR A 79 11.78 -23.19 -14.06
N GLU A 80 11.72 -21.88 -14.31
CA GLU A 80 10.81 -20.95 -13.66
C GLU A 80 9.96 -20.21 -14.69
N PRO A 81 8.73 -20.69 -15.01
CA PRO A 81 7.94 -20.18 -16.13
C PRO A 81 7.62 -18.69 -16.09
N MET A 82 7.52 -18.12 -14.87
CA MET A 82 7.23 -16.71 -14.64
C MET A 82 8.46 -15.94 -14.12
N GLY A 83 9.66 -16.52 -14.24
CA GLY A 83 10.92 -15.94 -13.77
C GLY A 83 11.15 -14.53 -14.30
N LEU A 84 10.88 -14.30 -15.58
CA LEU A 84 10.99 -13.00 -16.23
C LEU A 84 10.07 -11.91 -15.65
N LEU A 85 9.07 -12.26 -14.84
CA LEU A 85 8.15 -11.32 -14.19
C LEU A 85 8.46 -11.15 -12.70
N TRP A 86 8.50 -12.24 -11.93
CA TRP A 86 8.67 -12.12 -10.48
C TRP A 86 10.10 -11.73 -10.08
N SER A 87 11.10 -11.99 -10.94
CA SER A 87 12.48 -11.62 -10.67
C SER A 87 12.83 -10.21 -11.17
N LEU A 88 11.84 -9.40 -11.54
CA LEU A 88 12.06 -8.00 -11.93
C LEU A 88 12.77 -7.26 -10.80
N ARG A 89 13.87 -6.61 -11.14
CA ARG A 89 14.60 -5.71 -10.25
C ARG A 89 14.60 -4.29 -10.80
N PRO A 90 14.70 -3.25 -9.96
CA PRO A 90 14.85 -1.89 -10.46
C PRO A 90 16.11 -1.77 -11.32
N VAL A 91 15.99 -1.12 -12.49
CA VAL A 91 17.17 -0.78 -13.31
C VAL A 91 18.06 0.17 -12.49
N PRO A 92 19.39 -0.03 -12.43
CA PRO A 92 20.29 0.86 -11.70
C PRO A 92 20.08 2.33 -12.08
N GLY A 93 19.87 3.19 -11.09
CA GLY A 93 19.50 4.60 -11.29
C GLY A 93 18.01 4.90 -11.23
N SER A 94 17.15 3.87 -11.18
CA SER A 94 15.74 4.02 -10.78
C SER A 94 15.67 4.50 -9.33
N LYS A 95 14.83 5.49 -9.04
CA LYS A 95 14.64 6.00 -7.68
C LYS A 95 13.81 4.98 -6.88
N PRO A 96 13.94 4.92 -5.54
CA PRO A 96 13.02 4.17 -4.69
C PRO A 96 11.57 4.57 -5.04
N GLY A 97 10.64 3.61 -5.02
CA GLY A 97 9.25 3.84 -5.39
C GLY A 97 8.69 5.11 -4.73
N LEU A 98 8.21 6.05 -5.54
CA LEU A 98 7.69 7.31 -5.06
C LEU A 98 6.29 7.07 -4.46
N LEU A 99 6.14 7.29 -3.15
CA LEU A 99 4.82 7.35 -2.54
C LEU A 99 4.07 8.53 -3.18
N ARG A 100 3.04 8.24 -3.97
CA ARG A 100 2.27 9.26 -4.71
C ARG A 100 1.26 9.97 -3.83
N CYS A 101 0.64 9.25 -2.90
CA CYS A 101 -0.22 9.78 -1.86
C CYS A 101 -0.45 8.72 -0.78
N ALA A 102 -0.99 9.13 0.36
CA ALA A 102 -1.42 8.23 1.43
C ALA A 102 -2.84 8.56 1.90
N VAL A 103 -3.59 7.53 2.29
CA VAL A 103 -4.89 7.67 2.96
C VAL A 103 -4.79 6.97 4.32
N CYS A 104 -5.15 7.67 5.39
CA CYS A 104 -5.17 7.12 6.74
C CYS A 104 -6.57 7.26 7.33
N ILE A 105 -7.20 6.13 7.64
CA ILE A 105 -8.51 6.07 8.29
C ILE A 105 -8.29 5.78 9.76
N ASN A 106 -8.75 6.68 10.63
CA ASN A 106 -8.66 6.53 12.09
C ASN A 106 -7.25 6.13 12.58
N GLY A 107 -6.25 6.79 12.02
CA GLY A 107 -4.84 6.55 12.33
C GLY A 107 -4.34 7.37 13.52
N THR A 108 -3.23 6.91 14.09
CA THR A 108 -2.37 7.69 14.98
C THR A 108 -0.97 7.73 14.38
N HIS A 109 -0.28 8.86 14.55
CA HIS A 109 1.13 9.01 14.22
C HIS A 109 2.03 8.78 15.44
N VAL A 110 1.44 8.51 16.60
CA VAL A 110 2.13 8.12 17.83
C VAL A 110 2.44 6.63 17.75
N GLN A 111 3.70 6.31 17.53
CA GLN A 111 4.21 4.94 17.54
C GLN A 111 5.70 4.97 17.90
N PRO A 112 6.25 3.88 18.47
CA PRO A 112 7.70 3.73 18.52
C PRO A 112 8.22 3.72 17.08
N ILE A 113 8.91 4.78 16.68
CA ILE A 113 9.64 4.86 15.41
C ILE A 113 10.73 3.80 15.51
N ASP A 114 10.69 2.78 14.64
CA ASP A 114 11.53 1.57 14.63
C ASP A 114 11.07 0.41 15.55
N GLY A 115 9.91 0.52 16.20
CA GLY A 115 9.44 -0.49 17.15
C GLY A 115 8.96 -1.79 16.50
N PHE A 116 9.67 -2.88 16.79
CA PHE A 116 9.14 -4.24 16.62
C PHE A 116 7.86 -4.41 17.47
N LEU A 117 7.00 -5.37 17.14
CA LEU A 117 5.71 -5.64 17.85
C LEU A 117 5.85 -5.65 19.39
N GLU A 118 7.02 -6.03 19.91
CA GLU A 118 7.33 -6.04 21.34
C GLU A 118 7.37 -4.66 22.01
N GLU A 119 7.84 -3.62 21.33
CA GLU A 119 7.89 -2.27 21.89
C GLU A 119 6.50 -1.64 21.98
N LEU A 120 5.66 -1.90 20.98
CA LEU A 120 4.25 -1.51 21.00
C LEU A 120 3.52 -2.19 22.18
N ILE A 121 3.75 -3.49 22.39
CA ILE A 121 3.23 -4.22 23.55
C ILE A 121 3.77 -3.63 24.87
N GLY A 122 5.06 -3.28 24.91
CA GLY A 122 5.68 -2.65 26.07
C GLY A 122 5.07 -1.29 26.40
N TYR A 123 4.78 -0.49 25.38
CA TYR A 123 4.08 0.79 25.50
C TYR A 123 2.67 0.61 26.06
N PHE A 124 1.89 -0.34 25.51
CA PHE A 124 0.55 -0.64 26.01
C PHE A 124 0.56 -1.11 27.47
N LYS A 125 1.50 -1.98 27.85
CA LYS A 125 1.64 -2.43 29.24
C LYS A 125 1.97 -1.29 30.20
N LYS A 126 2.85 -0.37 29.79
CA LYS A 126 3.24 0.79 30.62
C LYS A 126 2.10 1.78 30.85
N ASN A 127 1.15 1.86 29.91
CA ASN A 127 0.03 2.80 29.98
C ASN A 127 -1.30 2.11 30.29
N ALA A 128 -1.29 0.83 30.72
CA ALA A 128 -2.51 0.05 30.91
C ALA A 128 -3.48 0.65 31.94
N ASP A 129 -2.99 1.50 32.85
CA ASP A 129 -3.78 2.28 33.82
C ASP A 129 -4.71 3.30 33.15
N LYS A 130 -4.43 3.68 31.90
CA LYS A 130 -5.26 4.60 31.10
C LYS A 130 -6.38 3.88 30.34
N ILE A 131 -6.40 2.56 30.30
CA ILE A 131 -7.49 1.81 29.67
C ILE A 131 -8.76 2.05 30.46
N ARG A 132 -9.84 2.42 29.74
CA ARG A 132 -11.15 2.65 30.34
C ARG A 132 -12.15 1.62 29.89
N PHE A 133 -13.27 1.60 30.58
CA PHE A 133 -14.39 0.71 30.29
C PHE A 133 -15.67 1.54 30.17
N SER A 134 -16.54 1.14 29.24
CA SER A 134 -17.90 1.66 29.14
C SER A 134 -18.76 1.15 30.31
N LYS A 135 -20.04 1.57 30.36
CA LYS A 135 -20.98 1.06 31.38
C LYS A 135 -21.31 -0.41 31.12
N GLU A 136 -21.15 -0.86 29.89
CA GLU A 136 -21.38 -2.20 29.38
C GLU A 136 -20.10 -3.07 29.42
N GLU A 137 -19.06 -2.62 30.15
CA GLU A 137 -17.77 -3.30 30.30
C GLU A 137 -16.97 -3.46 29.00
N GLU A 138 -17.22 -2.58 28.02
CA GLU A 138 -16.49 -2.56 26.75
C GLU A 138 -15.20 -1.75 26.91
N VAL A 139 -14.09 -2.28 26.40
CA VAL A 139 -12.75 -1.69 26.52
C VAL A 139 -12.61 -0.47 25.60
N ILE A 140 -12.06 0.61 26.15
CA ILE A 140 -11.77 1.87 25.47
C ILE A 140 -10.24 2.06 25.49
N PHE A 141 -9.63 2.01 24.30
CA PHE A 141 -8.17 2.08 24.13
C PHE A 141 -7.66 3.49 23.78
N ARG A 142 -8.53 4.41 23.34
CA ARG A 142 -8.13 5.75 22.85
C ARG A 142 -7.24 6.54 23.83
N ASP A 143 -7.42 6.32 25.13
CA ASP A 143 -6.72 7.07 26.18
C ASP A 143 -5.27 6.60 26.40
N LEU A 144 -4.89 5.43 25.88
CA LEU A 144 -3.52 4.89 25.97
C LEU A 144 -2.46 5.87 25.44
N PRO A 145 -2.56 6.33 24.17
CA PRO A 145 -1.65 7.32 23.61
C PRO A 145 -1.91 8.77 24.05
N LEU A 146 -2.94 9.03 24.87
CA LEU A 146 -3.24 10.39 25.34
C LEU A 146 -2.51 10.75 26.65
N PRO A 147 -2.16 12.03 26.85
CA PRO A 147 -2.15 13.09 25.83
C PRO A 147 -1.10 12.81 24.74
N ILE A 148 -1.33 13.32 23.52
CA ILE A 148 -0.38 13.17 22.41
C ILE A 148 1.01 13.64 22.88
N PRO A 149 2.08 12.82 22.76
CA PRO A 149 3.39 13.18 23.27
C PRO A 149 3.93 14.46 22.61
N THR A 150 4.52 15.34 23.41
CA THR A 150 5.26 16.51 22.89
C THR A 150 6.63 16.11 22.34
N ASP A 151 7.19 14.99 22.82
CA ASP A 151 8.46 14.44 22.34
C ASP A 151 8.28 13.91 20.91
N ARG A 152 9.04 14.50 19.98
CA ARG A 152 9.01 14.13 18.55
C ARG A 152 9.57 12.73 18.28
N SER A 153 10.41 12.18 19.15
CA SER A 153 10.96 10.83 18.96
C SER A 153 9.91 9.72 19.10
N LEU A 154 8.75 10.03 19.67
CA LEU A 154 7.61 9.12 19.84
C LEU A 154 6.56 9.26 18.74
N LYS A 155 6.86 10.04 17.68
CA LYS A 155 5.90 10.47 16.67
C LYS A 155 6.49 10.40 15.28
N VAL A 156 5.75 9.81 14.34
CA VAL A 156 6.10 9.90 12.92
C VAL A 156 6.10 11.36 12.50
N ASP A 157 7.22 11.82 11.93
CA ASP A 157 7.36 13.18 11.45
C ASP A 157 6.65 13.39 10.10
N VAL A 158 5.32 13.55 10.16
CA VAL A 158 4.49 13.80 8.98
C VAL A 158 4.84 15.11 8.26
N GLY A 159 5.56 16.03 8.91
CA GLY A 159 6.09 17.25 8.29
C GLY A 159 7.12 16.96 7.20
N GLN A 160 7.69 15.76 7.14
CA GLN A 160 8.63 15.36 6.07
C GLN A 160 7.94 14.81 4.82
N LEU A 161 6.61 14.60 4.85
CA LEU A 161 5.87 14.10 3.70
C LEU A 161 5.98 15.06 2.51
N GLN A 162 6.31 14.49 1.35
CA GLN A 162 6.42 15.17 0.07
C GLN A 162 5.27 14.82 -0.88
N CYS A 163 4.28 14.06 -0.39
CA CYS A 163 3.12 13.63 -1.15
C CYS A 163 1.82 14.00 -0.44
N PRO A 164 0.71 14.12 -1.16
CA PRO A 164 -0.61 14.33 -0.59
C PRO A 164 -0.99 13.27 0.44
N LEU A 165 -1.63 13.71 1.53
CA LEU A 165 -2.13 12.91 2.63
C LEU A 165 -3.60 13.22 2.86
N LEU A 166 -4.44 12.18 2.83
CA LEU A 166 -5.84 12.25 3.25
C LEU A 166 -6.00 11.58 4.62
N LEU A 167 -6.45 12.36 5.61
CA LEU A 167 -6.88 11.85 6.91
C LEU A 167 -8.40 11.75 6.95
N ILE A 168 -8.91 10.58 7.32
CA ILE A 168 -10.34 10.31 7.54
C ILE A 168 -10.51 9.98 9.02
N VAL A 169 -11.28 10.81 9.73
CA VAL A 169 -11.34 10.82 11.18
C VAL A 169 -12.78 10.67 11.65
N GLY A 170 -13.03 9.66 12.47
CA GLY A 170 -14.20 9.58 13.32
C GLY A 170 -13.93 10.28 14.65
N GLU A 171 -14.71 11.30 14.98
CA GLU A 171 -14.51 12.08 16.22
C GLU A 171 -14.91 11.31 17.49
N ASP A 172 -15.72 10.26 17.32
CA ASP A 172 -16.11 9.34 18.40
C ASP A 172 -15.29 8.04 18.38
N ASP A 173 -14.09 8.04 17.79
CA ASP A 173 -13.19 6.89 17.87
C ASP A 173 -12.84 6.56 19.34
N GLN A 174 -13.12 5.32 19.75
CA GLN A 174 -12.86 4.81 21.10
C GLN A 174 -11.64 3.86 21.16
N ASN A 175 -11.02 3.57 20.02
CA ASN A 175 -9.84 2.73 19.89
C ASN A 175 -8.55 3.56 19.82
N TRP A 176 -8.53 4.62 19.01
CA TRP A 176 -7.40 5.55 18.87
C TRP A 176 -7.84 7.00 19.05
N PRO A 177 -6.95 7.92 19.49
CA PRO A 177 -7.25 9.34 19.55
C PRO A 177 -7.07 9.97 18.17
N SER A 178 -7.85 9.50 17.19
CA SER A 178 -7.64 9.87 15.78
C SER A 178 -7.87 11.36 15.53
N TYR A 179 -8.80 11.98 16.24
CA TYR A 179 -9.04 13.42 16.15
C TYR A 179 -7.86 14.23 16.69
N GLU A 180 -7.39 13.92 17.89
CA GLU A 180 -6.25 14.60 18.51
C GLU A 180 -4.97 14.37 17.70
N SER A 181 -4.80 13.17 17.16
CA SER A 181 -3.70 12.83 16.26
C SER A 181 -3.74 13.64 14.97
N ALA A 182 -4.93 13.81 14.37
CA ALA A 182 -5.09 14.61 13.17
C ALA A 182 -4.80 16.10 13.40
N GLN A 183 -5.17 16.64 14.56
CA GLN A 183 -4.80 18.03 14.91
C GLN A 183 -3.29 18.19 15.07
N ASP A 184 -2.61 17.29 15.78
CA ASP A 184 -1.15 17.38 15.93
C ASP A 184 -0.42 17.18 14.59
N MET A 185 -0.86 16.23 13.76
CA MET A 185 -0.33 16.05 12.39
C MET A 185 -0.52 17.31 11.53
N LYS A 186 -1.70 17.95 11.62
CA LYS A 186 -1.98 19.21 10.93
C LYS A 186 -1.02 20.31 11.37
N GLU A 187 -0.82 20.50 12.67
CA GLU A 187 0.14 21.47 13.19
C GLU A 187 1.58 21.18 12.73
N MET A 188 1.97 19.90 12.69
CA MET A 188 3.30 19.49 12.21
C MET A 188 3.51 19.86 10.75
N MET A 189 2.52 19.60 9.89
CA MET A 189 2.58 19.93 8.46
C MET A 189 2.51 21.44 8.21
N GLU A 190 1.73 22.18 8.99
CA GLU A 190 1.72 23.65 8.95
C GLU A 190 3.10 24.24 9.28
N ARG A 191 3.75 23.75 10.36
CA ARG A 191 5.10 24.19 10.75
C ARG A 191 6.16 23.86 9.69
N ALA A 192 5.98 22.76 8.95
CA ALA A 192 6.87 22.37 7.86
C ALA A 192 6.60 23.12 6.54
N GLY A 193 5.49 23.85 6.44
CA GLY A 193 5.10 24.57 5.23
C GLY A 193 4.47 23.68 4.15
N ASN A 194 4.11 22.44 4.46
CA ASN A 194 3.53 21.48 3.52
C ASN A 194 2.03 21.22 3.78
N SER A 195 1.34 22.13 4.46
CA SER A 195 -0.11 22.02 4.74
C SER A 195 -0.99 21.88 3.49
N HIS A 196 -0.54 22.37 2.34
CA HIS A 196 -1.22 22.21 1.04
C HIS A 196 -1.30 20.75 0.58
N LEU A 197 -0.51 19.84 1.16
CA LEU A 197 -0.58 18.40 0.89
C LEU A 197 -1.61 17.68 1.76
N LEU A 198 -2.14 18.32 2.79
CA LEU A 198 -3.00 17.69 3.77
C LEU A 198 -4.48 17.98 3.49
N THR A 199 -5.28 16.92 3.39
CA THR A 199 -6.74 16.97 3.44
C THR A 199 -7.21 16.22 4.68
N VAL A 200 -8.10 16.83 5.48
CA VAL A 200 -8.69 16.20 6.67
C VAL A 200 -10.21 16.17 6.52
N LEU A 201 -10.79 14.97 6.61
CA LEU A 201 -12.22 14.74 6.70
C LEU A 201 -12.52 14.29 8.13
N SER A 202 -13.23 15.13 8.87
CA SER A 202 -13.63 14.86 10.27
C SER A 202 -15.14 14.65 10.33
N TYR A 203 -15.55 13.53 10.92
CA TYR A 203 -16.94 13.12 11.00
C TYR A 203 -17.38 13.02 12.47
N PRO A 204 -18.23 13.94 12.94
CA PRO A 204 -18.84 13.86 14.26
C PRO A 204 -19.60 12.55 14.47
N ASN A 205 -19.64 12.05 15.70
CA ASN A 205 -20.38 10.84 16.08
C ASN A 205 -20.04 9.59 15.24
N THR A 206 -18.84 9.53 14.66
CA THR A 206 -18.36 8.41 13.85
C THR A 206 -17.25 7.69 14.61
N GLY A 207 -17.37 6.37 14.77
CA GLY A 207 -16.37 5.54 15.44
C GLY A 207 -15.20 5.08 14.57
N HIS A 208 -14.47 4.09 15.09
CA HIS A 208 -13.22 3.58 14.56
C HIS A 208 -13.36 2.82 13.22
N LEU A 209 -14.41 2.00 13.08
CA LEU A 209 -14.55 1.07 11.94
C LEU A 209 -15.24 1.72 10.74
N ILE A 210 -14.61 2.71 10.10
CA ILE A 210 -15.13 3.34 8.88
C ILE A 210 -14.89 2.40 7.68
N GLU A 211 -15.84 1.49 7.49
CA GLU A 211 -15.89 0.51 6.41
C GLU A 211 -16.43 1.09 5.08
N PRO A 212 -16.42 0.32 3.97
CA PRO A 212 -17.10 0.72 2.75
C PRO A 212 -18.61 1.02 2.95
N PRO A 213 -19.22 1.80 2.04
CA PRO A 213 -20.63 2.19 2.15
C PRO A 213 -21.57 1.02 2.40
N TYR A 214 -22.57 1.26 3.26
CA TYR A 214 -23.64 0.31 3.63
C TYR A 214 -23.19 -0.89 4.46
N MET A 215 -21.92 -0.98 4.85
CA MET A 215 -21.48 -1.98 5.83
C MET A 215 -22.13 -1.68 7.19
N PRO A 216 -22.76 -2.67 7.86
CA PRO A 216 -23.41 -2.43 9.14
C PRO A 216 -22.45 -1.85 10.19
N HIS A 217 -22.87 -0.75 10.82
CA HIS A 217 -22.15 -0.17 11.93
C HIS A 217 -22.15 -1.13 13.13
N SER A 218 -20.95 -1.53 13.57
CA SER A 218 -20.74 -2.30 14.79
C SER A 218 -20.10 -1.41 15.85
N ARG A 219 -20.91 -0.87 16.77
CA ARG A 219 -20.44 0.04 17.81
C ARG A 219 -19.40 -0.60 18.74
N ALA A 220 -19.60 -1.87 19.03
CA ALA A 220 -18.70 -2.70 19.83
C ALA A 220 -18.68 -4.11 19.27
N SER A 221 -17.55 -4.80 19.39
CA SER A 221 -17.47 -6.21 18.99
C SER A 221 -16.40 -6.95 19.78
N THR A 222 -16.53 -8.27 19.78
CA THR A 222 -15.53 -9.14 20.38
C THR A 222 -14.24 -9.10 19.57
N PHE A 223 -13.14 -8.82 20.25
CA PHE A 223 -11.79 -8.83 19.69
C PHE A 223 -10.91 -9.78 20.51
N HIS A 224 -9.94 -10.39 19.84
CA HIS A 224 -8.96 -11.28 20.47
C HIS A 224 -7.62 -10.56 20.53
N PRO A 225 -7.23 -10.01 21.69
CA PRO A 225 -5.93 -9.39 21.83
C PRO A 225 -4.80 -10.38 21.59
N VAL A 226 -3.74 -9.91 20.94
CA VAL A 226 -2.50 -10.68 20.76
C VAL A 226 -2.01 -11.14 22.14
N ARG A 227 -1.94 -12.47 22.34
CA ARG A 227 -1.54 -13.14 23.59
C ARG A 227 -2.51 -13.01 24.79
N SER A 228 -3.79 -12.66 24.56
CA SER A 228 -4.84 -12.84 25.58
C SER A 228 -5.48 -14.22 25.49
N ALA A 229 -5.75 -14.86 26.63
CA ALA A 229 -6.44 -16.14 26.69
C ALA A 229 -7.97 -16.00 26.55
N SER A 230 -8.52 -14.81 26.80
CA SER A 230 -9.95 -14.52 26.71
C SER A 230 -10.24 -13.39 25.72
N PRO A 231 -11.31 -13.51 24.92
CA PRO A 231 -11.81 -12.40 24.13
C PRO A 231 -12.19 -11.21 25.02
N SER A 232 -12.08 -10.01 24.47
CA SER A 232 -12.54 -8.77 25.13
C SER A 232 -13.52 -8.05 24.21
N MET A 233 -14.52 -7.39 24.78
CA MET A 233 -15.42 -6.53 24.02
C MET A 233 -14.73 -5.18 23.82
N ALA A 234 -14.42 -4.80 22.59
CA ALA A 234 -13.86 -3.48 22.29
C ALA A 234 -14.97 -2.52 21.92
N LEU A 235 -14.91 -1.30 22.46
CA LEU A 235 -15.76 -0.19 22.02
C LEU A 235 -15.08 0.50 20.86
N TRP A 236 -15.75 0.56 19.71
CA TRP A 236 -15.22 1.21 18.51
C TRP A 236 -15.68 2.66 18.39
N GLY A 237 -16.81 3.03 19.02
CA GLY A 237 -17.39 4.35 18.82
C GLY A 237 -18.52 4.38 17.80
N GLY A 238 -19.16 5.54 17.66
CA GLY A 238 -20.08 5.82 16.57
C GLY A 238 -21.56 5.75 16.92
N GLN A 239 -22.35 6.58 16.24
CA GLN A 239 -23.81 6.51 16.15
C GLN A 239 -24.19 6.02 14.75
N THR A 240 -25.13 5.08 14.67
CA THR A 240 -25.37 4.30 13.44
C THR A 240 -25.66 5.16 12.20
N VAL A 241 -26.45 6.23 12.33
CA VAL A 241 -26.85 7.07 11.19
C VAL A 241 -25.69 7.97 10.73
N GLU A 242 -25.04 8.64 11.67
CA GLU A 242 -23.90 9.50 11.39
C GLU A 242 -22.72 8.70 10.84
N HIS A 243 -22.47 7.52 11.42
CA HIS A 243 -21.42 6.61 10.97
C HIS A 243 -21.69 6.10 9.54
N SER A 244 -22.94 5.75 9.21
CA SER A 244 -23.27 5.32 7.84
C SER A 244 -23.07 6.45 6.83
N HIS A 245 -23.46 7.68 7.17
CA HIS A 245 -23.21 8.84 6.30
C HIS A 245 -21.71 9.11 6.13
N ALA A 246 -20.92 8.94 7.19
CA ALA A 246 -19.47 9.06 7.13
C ALA A 246 -18.84 8.02 6.20
N GLN A 247 -19.27 6.76 6.24
CA GLN A 247 -18.80 5.71 5.31
C GLN A 247 -19.12 6.08 3.84
N GLU A 248 -20.34 6.54 3.56
CA GLU A 248 -20.74 6.95 2.21
C GLU A 248 -19.94 8.14 1.67
N ASP A 249 -19.79 9.18 2.47
CA ASP A 249 -19.12 10.42 2.07
C ASP A 249 -17.59 10.23 1.96
N SER A 250 -16.98 9.59 2.97
CA SER A 250 -15.54 9.36 3.01
C SER A 250 -15.08 8.45 1.88
N TRP A 251 -15.86 7.44 1.50
CA TRP A 251 -15.56 6.56 0.37
C TRP A 251 -15.51 7.34 -0.96
N LYS A 252 -16.51 8.20 -1.21
CA LYS A 252 -16.56 9.02 -2.44
C LYS A 252 -15.36 9.96 -2.50
N LYS A 253 -15.03 10.63 -1.40
CA LYS A 253 -13.90 11.57 -1.32
C LYS A 253 -12.54 10.88 -1.39
N MET A 254 -12.40 9.70 -0.78
CA MET A 254 -11.20 8.87 -0.90
C MET A 254 -10.96 8.43 -2.35
N LEU A 255 -11.99 7.97 -3.06
CA LEU A 255 -11.86 7.61 -4.47
C LEU A 255 -11.50 8.81 -5.36
N ALA A 256 -12.05 9.98 -5.08
CA ALA A 256 -11.69 11.21 -5.77
C ALA A 256 -10.21 11.58 -5.52
N PHE A 257 -9.79 11.58 -4.26
CA PHE A 257 -8.41 11.83 -3.85
C PHE A 257 -7.42 10.84 -4.51
N LEU A 258 -7.71 9.55 -4.48
CA LEU A 258 -6.86 8.53 -5.11
C LEU A 258 -6.81 8.73 -6.64
N ARG A 259 -7.94 9.05 -7.28
CA ARG A 259 -7.97 9.29 -8.72
C ARG A 259 -7.10 10.48 -9.11
N GLU A 260 -7.23 11.59 -8.39
CA GLU A 260 -6.45 12.80 -8.62
C GLU A 260 -4.95 12.56 -8.42
N ASN A 261 -4.57 11.90 -7.33
CA ASN A 261 -3.16 11.80 -6.94
C ASN A 261 -2.42 10.61 -7.55
N LEU A 262 -3.12 9.58 -8.02
CA LEU A 262 -2.53 8.43 -8.72
C LEU A 262 -2.60 8.56 -10.24
N TYR A 263 -3.65 9.20 -10.79
CA TYR A 263 -3.91 9.25 -12.24
C TYR A 263 -4.08 10.67 -12.81
N GLY A 264 -4.15 11.71 -11.99
CA GLY A 264 -4.41 13.09 -12.43
C GLY A 264 -3.31 13.72 -13.29
N GLY A 265 -2.13 13.10 -13.38
CA GLY A 265 -1.07 13.49 -14.32
C GLY A 265 -1.30 13.06 -15.77
N ALA A 266 -2.31 12.22 -16.04
CA ALA A 266 -2.51 11.57 -17.34
C ALA A 266 -3.57 12.24 -18.24
N ASP A 267 -4.32 13.24 -17.76
CA ASP A 267 -5.39 13.86 -18.57
C ASP A 267 -5.49 15.39 -18.37
N PRO A 268 -5.04 16.23 -19.31
CA PRO A 268 -5.20 17.69 -19.26
C PRO A 268 -6.68 18.15 -19.34
N GLY A 269 -7.65 17.23 -19.48
CA GLY A 269 -9.09 17.52 -19.46
C GLY A 269 -9.79 17.39 -18.09
N ALA A 270 -9.10 16.91 -17.04
CA ALA A 270 -9.73 16.71 -15.73
C ALA A 270 -10.04 18.05 -15.03
N ARG A 271 -11.32 18.41 -14.97
CA ARG A 271 -11.80 19.64 -14.32
C ARG A 271 -11.50 19.63 -12.82
N SER A 272 -10.98 20.76 -12.33
CA SER A 272 -10.77 21.09 -10.92
C SER A 272 -12.01 20.82 -10.06
N ILE A 273 -11.80 20.17 -8.91
CA ILE A 273 -12.83 19.70 -7.98
C ILE A 273 -13.22 20.81 -6.98
N SER A 274 -13.53 22.01 -7.48
CA SER A 274 -14.02 23.10 -6.60
C SER A 274 -15.50 22.95 -6.19
N HIS A 275 -16.19 21.86 -6.57
CA HIS A 275 -17.64 21.71 -6.36
C HIS A 275 -18.11 20.27 -6.09
N LEU A 276 -17.44 19.53 -5.20
CA LEU A 276 -18.00 18.31 -4.59
C LEU A 276 -17.94 18.39 -3.06
#